data_AF-A0A1I8CGM3-F1
#
_entry.id   AF-A0A1I8CGM3-F1
#
_cell.length_a   1.000
_cell.length_b   1.000
_cell.length_c   1.000
_cell.angle_alpha   90.00
_cell.angle_beta   90.00
_cell.angle_gamma   90.00
#
_symmetry.space_group_name_H-M   'P 1'
#
loop_
_entity.id
_entity.type
_entity.pdbx_description
1 polymer ?
#
loop_
_entity_poly.entity_id
_entity_poly.type
_entity_poly.pdbx_seq_one_letter_code
_entity_poly.pdbx_strand_id
1 'polypeptide(L)'
;MSLSRLAPSTSRIGSILSLRSSHHAAVAAPAAVKPEDIDNPNFFQKVALRFKGIPLKGEAHAPKCMFDDVDKEWHAPAALPAMPKEFKEHADRDLVNFPYPERPMYPPQTRLFMMPNAWFTPFQKVTGTSGPYLFFGGLATFFVNKELWVFEEQGHMLCGWILFYLILSRSIGYKTDNWLYSEYQNRMAYFKGLIQEDLKEAVEFRKSSAVEAQSLNEIKAAFPVAIQLEATYRKNVQQVSQEIKRRVDFLVETEAAKERFEKDFLLKYITDGVVSQIESNQGGIRDAYLEDCIKELKSLAAKA
;
A
#
# COMPACT_ATOMS: atom_id res chain seq x y z
N MET A 1 -99.71 -0.43 -4.92
CA MET A 1 -99.89 -1.90 -4.96
C MET A 1 -98.77 -2.49 -4.10
N SER A 2 -99.04 -2.87 -2.84
CA SER A 2 -99.50 -4.21 -2.42
C SER A 2 -98.41 -5.26 -2.69
N LEU A 3 -97.86 -6.03 -1.75
CA LEU A 3 -98.14 -6.30 -0.34
C LEU A 3 -96.87 -6.89 0.29
N SER A 4 -96.66 -6.54 1.55
CA SER A 4 -95.79 -7.16 2.57
C SER A 4 -95.87 -8.69 2.67
N ARG A 5 -94.87 -9.25 3.40
CA ARG A 5 -94.74 -10.61 4.00
C ARG A 5 -93.76 -11.49 3.19
N LEU A 6 -92.65 -12.04 3.70
CA LEU A 6 -92.38 -12.62 5.01
C LEU A 6 -90.86 -12.52 5.32
N ALA A 7 -90.50 -12.03 6.50
CA ALA A 7 -89.32 -12.51 7.22
C ALA A 7 -89.71 -13.77 8.02
N PRO A 8 -88.75 -14.58 8.48
CA PRO A 8 -88.26 -14.29 9.83
C PRO A 8 -86.75 -14.42 10.01
N SER A 9 -86.30 -13.69 11.02
CA SER A 9 -84.97 -13.71 11.61
C SER A 9 -84.72 -15.01 12.40
N THR A 10 -83.46 -15.45 12.51
CA THR A 10 -82.85 -15.79 13.81
C THR A 10 -81.33 -15.94 13.70
N SER A 11 -80.69 -15.90 14.86
CA SER A 11 -79.34 -15.44 15.17
C SER A 11 -78.21 -16.48 15.17
N ARG A 12 -76.98 -15.95 15.05
CA ARG A 12 -75.76 -16.27 15.83
C ARG A 12 -75.00 -17.60 15.58
N ILE A 13 -73.66 -17.42 15.54
CA ILE A 13 -72.56 -18.33 15.94
C ILE A 13 -72.05 -19.35 14.91
N GLY A 14 -70.72 -19.40 14.76
CA GLY A 14 -70.03 -20.68 14.61
C GLY A 14 -69.25 -20.92 13.32
N SER A 15 -67.98 -20.50 13.32
CA SER A 15 -66.80 -21.25 12.87
C SER A 15 -66.95 -22.66 12.24
N ILE A 16 -66.21 -22.84 11.12
CA ILE A 16 -65.33 -23.98 10.76
C ILE A 16 -65.89 -25.19 9.96
N LEU A 17 -65.22 -25.43 8.82
CA LEU A 17 -64.97 -26.67 8.03
C LEU A 17 -66.08 -27.41 7.24
N SER A 18 -65.94 -27.27 5.91
CA SER A 18 -65.83 -28.31 4.85
C SER A 18 -66.79 -29.51 4.82
N LEU A 19 -67.54 -29.63 3.71
CA LEU A 19 -67.74 -30.90 2.98
C LEU A 19 -68.24 -30.65 1.54
N ARG A 20 -67.96 -31.63 0.68
CA ARG A 20 -67.71 -31.58 -0.76
C ARG A 20 -68.84 -32.25 -1.54
N SER A 21 -69.20 -31.73 -2.72
CA SER A 21 -69.88 -32.45 -3.83
C SER A 21 -69.95 -31.49 -5.04
N SER A 22 -69.09 -31.55 -6.08
CA SER A 22 -69.04 -32.50 -7.21
C SER A 22 -70.29 -32.38 -8.12
N HIS A 23 -70.29 -32.07 -9.42
CA HIS A 23 -69.30 -32.14 -10.50
C HIS A 23 -69.70 -31.15 -11.61
N HIS A 24 -68.75 -30.48 -12.27
CA HIS A 24 -68.82 -30.20 -13.72
C HIS A 24 -67.40 -29.98 -14.25
N ALA A 25 -67.06 -30.78 -15.25
CA ALA A 25 -65.99 -30.67 -16.25
C ALA A 25 -64.63 -30.07 -15.82
N ALA A 26 -63.63 -30.95 -15.80
CA ALA A 26 -62.22 -30.59 -15.77
C ALA A 26 -61.85 -29.70 -16.97
N VAL A 27 -61.57 -28.42 -16.69
CA VAL A 27 -60.59 -27.63 -17.43
C VAL A 27 -59.57 -27.19 -16.39
N ALA A 28 -58.32 -27.57 -16.60
CA ALA A 28 -57.22 -27.34 -15.68
C ALA A 28 -57.21 -25.87 -15.21
N ALA A 29 -57.32 -25.67 -13.90
CA ALA A 29 -56.99 -24.40 -13.28
C ALA A 29 -55.56 -24.05 -13.71
N PRO A 30 -55.27 -22.83 -14.21
CA PRO A 30 -53.90 -22.41 -14.26
C PRO A 30 -53.39 -22.50 -12.83
N ALA A 31 -52.33 -23.28 -12.64
CA ALA A 31 -51.64 -23.39 -11.37
C ALA A 31 -51.52 -22.00 -10.75
N ALA A 32 -51.71 -21.87 -9.44
CA ALA A 32 -51.35 -20.65 -8.74
C ALA A 32 -49.84 -20.45 -8.91
N VAL A 33 -49.45 -19.81 -10.02
CA VAL A 33 -48.08 -19.48 -10.36
C VAL A 33 -47.62 -18.55 -9.26
N LYS A 34 -46.56 -18.95 -8.56
CA LYS A 34 -45.94 -18.07 -7.58
C LYS A 34 -45.57 -16.79 -8.33
N PRO A 35 -45.93 -15.61 -7.79
CA PRO A 35 -45.74 -14.33 -8.50
C PRO A 35 -44.28 -14.03 -8.86
N GLU A 36 -43.35 -14.80 -8.33
CA GLU A 36 -41.91 -14.80 -8.53
C GLU A 36 -41.47 -15.39 -9.89
N ASP A 37 -42.32 -16.19 -10.54
CA ASP A 37 -41.97 -16.96 -11.75
C ASP A 37 -42.56 -16.38 -13.06
N ILE A 38 -43.21 -15.20 -13.01
CA ILE A 38 -43.85 -14.61 -14.19
C ILE A 38 -42.81 -13.85 -15.02
N ASP A 39 -42.44 -14.40 -16.18
CA ASP A 39 -41.40 -13.85 -17.08
C ASP A 39 -41.79 -12.50 -17.75
N ASN A 40 -43.08 -12.13 -17.79
CA ASN A 40 -43.55 -10.82 -18.27
C ASN A 40 -44.96 -10.46 -17.72
N PRO A 41 -45.09 -9.87 -16.51
CA PRO A 41 -46.38 -9.47 -15.97
C PRO A 41 -46.93 -8.20 -16.63
N ASN A 42 -48.25 -8.16 -16.87
CA ASN A 42 -48.97 -6.97 -17.37
C ASN A 42 -48.81 -5.77 -16.41
N PHE A 43 -48.93 -4.53 -16.91
CA PHE A 43 -48.73 -3.30 -16.12
C PHE A 43 -49.45 -3.31 -14.76
N PHE A 44 -50.73 -3.69 -14.74
CA PHE A 44 -51.51 -3.76 -13.50
C PHE A 44 -51.09 -4.91 -12.57
N GLN A 45 -50.60 -6.03 -13.11
CA GLN A 45 -50.02 -7.11 -12.32
C GLN A 45 -48.67 -6.67 -11.73
N LYS A 46 -47.84 -5.97 -12.51
CA LYS A 46 -46.59 -5.37 -12.03
C LYS A 46 -46.85 -4.41 -10.87
N VAL A 47 -47.84 -3.53 -11.01
CA VAL A 47 -48.25 -2.61 -9.95
C VAL A 47 -48.76 -3.36 -8.71
N ALA A 48 -49.61 -4.38 -8.88
CA ALA A 48 -50.11 -5.18 -7.76
C ALA A 48 -48.99 -5.97 -7.04
N LEU A 49 -48.02 -6.52 -7.77
CA LEU A 49 -46.87 -7.22 -7.20
C LEU A 49 -45.90 -6.25 -6.50
N ARG A 50 -45.73 -5.04 -7.07
CA ARG A 50 -44.97 -3.94 -6.46
C ARG A 50 -45.58 -3.49 -5.14
N PHE A 51 -46.91 -3.33 -5.06
CA PHE A 51 -47.61 -3.01 -3.81
C PHE A 51 -47.58 -4.13 -2.77
N LYS A 52 -47.49 -5.39 -3.22
CA LYS A 52 -47.31 -6.55 -2.33
C LYS A 52 -45.85 -6.75 -1.88
N GLY A 53 -44.92 -5.92 -2.35
CA GLY A 53 -43.51 -5.98 -1.97
C GLY A 53 -42.75 -7.18 -2.51
N ILE A 54 -43.30 -7.89 -3.51
CA ILE A 54 -42.66 -9.09 -4.08
C ILE A 54 -41.72 -8.65 -5.21
N PRO A 55 -40.42 -8.98 -5.16
CA PRO A 55 -39.49 -8.62 -6.21
C PRO A 55 -39.83 -9.37 -7.50
N LEU A 56 -39.71 -8.66 -8.62
CA LEU A 56 -39.86 -9.26 -9.95
C LEU A 56 -38.60 -10.06 -10.30
N LYS A 57 -38.73 -11.08 -11.14
CA LYS A 57 -37.61 -11.90 -11.62
C LYS A 57 -36.54 -10.99 -12.26
N GLY A 58 -35.37 -10.89 -11.63
CA GLY A 58 -34.25 -10.03 -12.05
C GLY A 58 -34.03 -8.78 -11.19
N GLU A 59 -34.93 -8.44 -10.27
CA GLU A 59 -34.74 -7.36 -9.30
C GLU A 59 -34.23 -7.94 -7.96
N ALA A 60 -33.04 -7.51 -7.51
CA ALA A 60 -32.43 -7.99 -6.26
C ALA A 60 -33.15 -7.48 -4.98
N HIS A 61 -34.03 -6.49 -5.11
CA HIS A 61 -34.71 -5.85 -3.98
C HIS A 61 -36.14 -5.47 -4.38
N ALA A 62 -37.06 -5.52 -3.42
CA ALA A 62 -38.41 -4.99 -3.58
C ALA A 62 -38.38 -3.49 -3.96
N PRO A 63 -39.40 -2.97 -4.68
CA PRO A 63 -39.53 -1.53 -4.89
C PRO A 63 -39.55 -0.80 -3.55
N LYS A 64 -38.60 0.12 -3.35
CA LYS A 64 -38.59 0.98 -2.17
C LYS A 64 -39.44 2.21 -2.43
N CYS A 65 -40.35 2.55 -1.53
CA CYS A 65 -41.05 3.82 -1.56
C CYS A 65 -40.07 4.95 -1.20
N MET A 66 -40.33 6.17 -1.71
CA MET A 66 -39.52 7.33 -1.32
C MET A 66 -39.54 7.60 0.19
N PHE A 67 -40.59 7.12 0.87
CA PHE A 67 -40.80 7.28 2.30
C PHE A 67 -40.30 6.09 3.15
N ASP A 68 -39.71 5.04 2.56
CA ASP A 68 -39.21 3.89 3.33
C ASP A 68 -38.02 4.23 4.23
N ASP A 69 -37.35 5.35 3.94
CA ASP A 69 -36.21 5.87 4.71
C ASP A 69 -36.59 7.01 5.67
N VAL A 70 -37.88 7.30 5.80
CA VAL A 70 -38.41 8.25 6.78
C VAL A 70 -38.03 7.76 8.18
N ASP A 71 -37.48 8.66 8.99
CA ASP A 71 -37.06 8.43 10.38
C ASP A 71 -35.74 7.67 10.56
N LYS A 72 -35.06 7.28 9.49
CA LYS A 72 -33.75 6.62 9.60
C LYS A 72 -32.67 7.66 9.90
N GLU A 73 -32.01 7.51 11.03
CA GLU A 73 -30.80 8.28 11.34
C GLU A 73 -29.60 7.66 10.65
N TRP A 74 -28.84 8.48 9.94
CA TRP A 74 -27.61 8.04 9.31
C TRP A 74 -26.46 8.07 10.34
N HIS A 75 -25.74 6.97 10.45
CA HIS A 75 -24.52 6.89 11.25
C HIS A 75 -23.35 6.47 10.36
N ALA A 76 -22.22 7.15 10.51
CA ALA A 76 -21.01 6.77 9.81
C ALA A 76 -20.60 5.34 10.21
N PRO A 77 -20.35 4.45 9.23
CA PRO A 77 -20.03 3.04 9.49
C PRO A 77 -18.63 2.84 10.10
N ALA A 78 -17.74 3.81 9.88
CA ALA A 78 -16.39 3.82 10.44
C ALA A 78 -16.19 5.05 11.32
N ALA A 79 -15.61 4.84 12.50
CA ALA A 79 -15.11 5.93 13.32
C ALA A 79 -14.01 6.68 12.56
N LEU A 80 -13.88 7.99 12.83
CA LEU A 80 -12.77 8.77 12.30
C LEU A 80 -11.44 8.10 12.72
N PRO A 81 -10.47 7.95 11.81
CA PRO A 81 -9.18 7.39 12.16
C PRO A 81 -8.54 8.27 13.24
N ALA A 82 -8.29 7.70 14.42
CA ALA A 82 -7.55 8.39 15.46
C ALA A 82 -6.13 8.70 14.97
N MET A 83 -5.60 9.83 15.41
CA MET A 83 -4.19 10.15 15.15
C MET A 83 -3.31 9.02 15.72
N PRO A 84 -2.32 8.51 14.97
CA PRO A 84 -1.44 7.48 15.49
C PRO A 84 -0.72 8.00 16.74
N LYS A 85 -0.84 7.27 17.87
CA LYS A 85 -0.17 7.65 19.13
C LYS A 85 1.35 7.70 18.99
N GLU A 86 1.89 6.95 18.04
CA GLU A 86 3.31 6.86 17.71
C GLU A 86 3.78 7.94 16.73
N PHE A 87 2.92 8.87 16.32
CA PHE A 87 3.33 9.98 15.47
C PHE A 87 4.19 10.96 16.25
N LYS A 88 5.51 10.78 16.16
CA LYS A 88 6.50 11.66 16.77
C LYS A 88 6.86 12.78 15.79
N GLU A 89 6.35 13.98 16.07
CA GLU A 89 6.73 15.19 15.35
C GLU A 89 8.08 15.75 15.87
N HIS A 90 8.46 16.93 15.39
CA HIS A 90 9.66 17.64 15.86
C HIS A 90 9.67 17.78 17.39
N ALA A 91 10.86 17.64 17.99
CA ALA A 91 11.04 17.53 19.44
C ALA A 91 10.52 18.74 20.26
N ASP A 92 10.39 19.91 19.62
CA ASP A 92 9.99 21.16 20.28
C ASP A 92 8.48 21.33 20.42
N ARG A 93 7.66 20.46 19.83
CA ARG A 93 6.20 20.61 19.87
C ARG A 93 5.59 19.91 21.09
N ASP A 94 4.87 20.68 21.90
CA ASP A 94 4.11 20.17 23.04
C ASP A 94 2.74 19.62 22.61
N LEU A 95 2.70 18.30 22.40
CA LEU A 95 1.48 17.55 22.08
C LEU A 95 0.57 17.30 23.29
N VAL A 96 1.07 17.48 24.52
CA VAL A 96 0.32 17.20 25.75
C VAL A 96 -0.65 18.34 26.05
N ASN A 97 -0.17 19.58 26.00
CA ASN A 97 -1.02 20.76 26.21
C ASN A 97 -1.77 21.18 24.94
N PHE A 98 -1.22 20.88 23.75
CA PHE A 98 -1.79 21.27 22.47
C PHE A 98 -1.95 20.06 21.53
N PRO A 99 -2.88 19.13 21.84
CA PRO A 99 -3.23 18.07 20.91
C PRO A 99 -3.78 18.66 19.61
N TYR A 100 -3.67 17.91 18.51
CA TYR A 100 -4.31 18.35 17.27
C TYR A 100 -5.83 18.46 17.45
N PRO A 101 -6.47 19.48 16.86
CA PRO A 101 -7.91 19.59 16.90
C PRO A 101 -8.54 18.41 16.14
N GLU A 102 -9.21 17.53 16.88
CA GLU A 102 -9.98 16.44 16.28
C GLU A 102 -11.36 16.94 15.86
N ARG A 103 -11.78 16.60 14.63
CA ARG A 103 -13.13 16.91 14.17
C ARG A 103 -14.12 15.99 14.90
N PRO A 104 -15.16 16.52 15.57
CA PRO A 104 -16.18 15.67 16.15
C PRO A 104 -16.94 14.91 15.05
N MET A 105 -17.17 13.62 15.29
CA MET A 105 -17.83 12.73 14.32
C MET A 105 -19.31 13.07 14.12
N TYR A 106 -19.98 13.49 15.20
CA TYR A 106 -21.40 13.84 15.18
C TYR A 106 -21.58 15.31 15.56
N PRO A 107 -22.60 15.97 14.98
CA PRO A 107 -22.97 17.31 15.43
C PRO A 107 -23.41 17.27 16.91
N PRO A 108 -23.33 18.40 17.62
CA PRO A 108 -23.89 18.49 18.96
C PRO A 108 -25.39 18.20 18.90
N GLN A 109 -25.89 17.46 19.89
CA GLN A 109 -27.30 17.08 19.95
C GLN A 109 -28.20 18.32 19.95
N THR A 110 -29.18 18.35 19.07
CA THR A 110 -30.24 19.35 19.02
C THR A 110 -31.56 18.72 19.49
N ARG A 111 -32.39 19.53 20.15
CA ARG A 111 -33.75 19.16 20.55
C ARG A 111 -34.74 20.12 19.88
N LEU A 112 -35.96 19.65 19.62
CA LEU A 112 -36.98 20.44 18.91
C LEU A 112 -36.49 20.94 17.53
N PHE A 113 -35.63 20.15 16.87
CA PHE A 113 -34.97 20.44 15.58
C PHE A 113 -34.03 21.65 15.53
N MET A 114 -34.31 22.73 16.28
CA MET A 114 -33.59 24.01 16.19
C MET A 114 -32.71 24.30 17.41
N MET A 115 -33.10 23.86 18.59
CA MET A 115 -32.48 24.35 19.83
C MET A 115 -31.34 23.42 20.27
N PRO A 116 -30.13 23.94 20.55
CA PRO A 116 -29.01 23.11 20.99
C PRO A 116 -29.25 22.58 22.40
N ASN A 117 -28.86 21.33 22.66
CA ASN A 117 -29.00 20.69 23.99
C ASN A 117 -28.28 21.49 25.10
N ALA A 118 -27.24 22.26 24.75
CA ALA A 118 -26.53 23.15 25.68
C ALA A 118 -27.43 24.18 26.37
N TRP A 119 -28.53 24.63 25.74
CA TRP A 119 -29.49 25.54 26.38
C TRP A 119 -30.38 24.81 27.40
N PHE A 120 -30.60 23.51 27.19
CA PHE A 120 -31.45 22.70 28.05
C PHE A 120 -30.71 22.22 29.29
N THR A 121 -29.41 21.94 29.21
CA THR A 121 -28.59 21.46 30.33
C THR A 121 -28.69 22.32 31.60
N PRO A 122 -28.52 23.67 31.56
CA PRO A 122 -28.67 24.50 32.75
C PRO A 122 -30.11 24.55 33.25
N PHE A 123 -31.11 24.61 32.34
CA PHE A 123 -32.53 24.60 32.72
C PHE A 123 -32.92 23.30 33.41
N GLN A 124 -32.43 22.15 32.92
CA GLN A 124 -32.72 20.84 33.50
C GLN A 124 -32.18 20.68 34.90
N LYS A 125 -31.03 21.28 35.20
CA LYS A 125 -30.45 21.29 36.55
C LYS A 125 -31.38 21.95 37.56
N VAL A 126 -32.16 22.95 37.14
CA VAL A 126 -33.05 23.73 38.04
C VAL A 126 -34.49 23.23 38.02
N THR A 127 -35.02 22.92 36.83
CA THR A 127 -36.46 22.69 36.59
C THR A 127 -36.80 21.26 36.18
N GLY A 128 -35.81 20.38 36.14
CA GLY A 128 -35.97 18.99 35.69
C GLY A 128 -36.09 18.84 34.17
N THR A 129 -36.31 17.61 33.71
CA THR A 129 -36.32 17.27 32.27
C THR A 129 -37.47 17.93 31.50
N SER A 130 -38.62 18.16 32.14
CA SER A 130 -39.80 18.79 31.54
C SER A 130 -39.72 20.31 31.46
N GLY A 131 -38.90 20.96 32.30
CA GLY A 131 -38.88 22.41 32.46
C GLY A 131 -38.62 23.20 31.17
N PRO A 132 -37.58 22.88 30.37
CA PRO A 132 -37.36 23.55 29.10
C PRO A 132 -38.55 23.46 28.13
N TYR A 133 -39.25 22.31 28.10
CA TYR A 133 -40.38 22.11 27.20
C TYR A 133 -41.60 22.92 27.63
N LEU A 134 -41.86 22.98 28.94
CA LEU A 134 -42.92 23.83 29.50
C LEU A 134 -42.61 25.31 29.30
N PHE A 135 -41.35 25.71 29.40
CA PHE A 135 -40.93 27.08 29.13
C PHE A 135 -41.19 27.47 27.68
N PHE A 136 -40.72 26.69 26.70
CA PHE A 136 -40.95 27.01 25.28
C PHE A 136 -42.42 26.91 24.87
N GLY A 137 -43.16 25.92 25.38
CA GLY A 137 -44.60 25.81 25.18
C GLY A 137 -45.35 27.02 25.76
N GLY A 138 -45.03 27.40 27.00
CA GLY A 138 -45.61 28.57 27.67
C GLY A 138 -45.25 29.88 26.97
N LEU A 139 -44.02 30.02 26.47
CA LEU A 139 -43.58 31.17 25.69
C LEU A 139 -44.34 31.29 24.37
N ALA A 140 -44.58 30.17 23.67
CA ALA A 140 -45.41 30.15 22.47
C ALA A 140 -46.86 30.55 22.78
N THR A 141 -47.46 30.02 23.85
CA THR A 141 -48.81 30.40 24.30
C THR A 141 -48.87 31.87 24.70
N PHE A 142 -47.82 32.40 25.35
CA PHE A 142 -47.72 33.81 25.71
C PHE A 142 -47.69 34.72 24.47
N PHE A 143 -46.91 34.36 23.44
CA PHE A 143 -46.88 35.13 22.18
C PHE A 143 -48.23 35.18 21.48
N VAL A 144 -48.99 34.07 21.50
CA VAL A 144 -50.34 34.01 20.96
C VAL A 144 -51.31 34.83 21.81
N ASN A 145 -51.29 34.69 23.14
CA ASN A 145 -52.19 35.41 24.05
C ASN A 145 -51.98 36.93 23.98
N LYS A 146 -50.73 37.38 23.86
CA LYS A 146 -50.39 38.80 23.75
C LYS A 146 -50.47 39.36 22.34
N GLU A 147 -50.96 38.59 21.37
CA GLU A 147 -51.04 38.98 19.96
C GLU A 147 -49.69 39.48 19.40
N LEU A 148 -48.57 39.09 20.03
CA LEU A 148 -47.22 39.30 19.48
C LEU A 148 -47.03 38.42 18.23
N TRP A 149 -47.74 37.29 18.21
CA TRP A 149 -47.92 36.44 17.05
C TRP A 149 -49.38 36.47 16.60
N VAL A 150 -49.68 37.29 15.58
CA VAL A 150 -51.03 37.36 14.99
C VAL A 150 -51.17 36.32 13.89
N PHE A 151 -52.19 35.46 13.97
CA PHE A 151 -52.50 34.47 12.93
C PHE A 151 -53.25 35.12 11.77
N GLU A 152 -52.53 35.88 10.95
CA GLU A 152 -53.00 36.32 9.63
C GLU A 152 -52.70 35.26 8.55
N GLU A 153 -53.01 35.58 7.29
CA GLU A 153 -52.69 34.75 6.12
C GLU A 153 -51.21 34.33 6.10
N GLN A 154 -50.31 35.25 6.47
CA GLN A 154 -48.87 34.98 6.54
C GLN A 154 -48.51 33.98 7.65
N GLY A 155 -49.21 34.00 8.79
CA GLY A 155 -48.99 33.09 9.90
C GLY A 155 -49.39 31.65 9.56
N HIS A 156 -50.52 31.47 8.86
CA HIS A 156 -50.95 30.16 8.35
C HIS A 156 -49.99 29.63 7.28
N MET A 157 -49.53 30.50 6.38
CA MET A 157 -48.55 30.13 5.36
C MET A 157 -47.24 29.61 6.01
N LEU A 158 -46.75 30.27 7.06
CA LEU A 158 -45.55 29.83 7.77
C LEU A 158 -45.71 28.45 8.41
N CYS A 159 -46.84 28.17 9.08
CA CYS A 159 -47.11 26.85 9.64
C CYS A 159 -47.09 25.76 8.55
N GLY A 160 -47.65 26.06 7.37
CA GLY A 160 -47.60 25.18 6.20
C GLY A 160 -46.17 24.94 5.71
N TRP A 161 -45.35 25.98 5.62
CA TRP A 161 -43.93 25.86 5.26
C TRP A 161 -43.12 25.04 6.27
N ILE A 162 -43.38 25.20 7.56
CA ILE A 162 -42.73 24.42 8.62
C ILE A 162 -43.09 22.94 8.46
N LEU A 163 -44.36 22.59 8.26
CA LEU A 163 -44.79 21.21 8.05
C LEU A 163 -44.18 20.61 6.79
N PHE A 164 -44.16 21.37 5.69
CA PHE A 164 -43.53 20.94 4.44
C PHE A 164 -42.03 20.70 4.62
N TYR A 165 -41.33 21.60 5.30
CA TYR A 165 -39.92 21.45 5.63
C TYR A 165 -39.66 20.19 6.48
N LEU A 166 -40.50 19.90 7.48
CA LEU A 166 -40.36 18.69 8.31
C LEU A 166 -40.53 17.41 7.49
N ILE A 167 -41.51 17.36 6.58
CA ILE A 167 -41.72 16.19 5.71
C ILE A 167 -40.53 16.02 4.76
N LEU A 168 -40.06 17.10 4.16
CA LEU A 168 -38.96 17.08 3.20
C LEU A 168 -37.63 16.68 3.86
N SER A 169 -37.27 17.31 4.97
CA SER A 169 -36.03 17.03 5.70
C SER A 169 -35.98 15.58 6.19
N ARG A 170 -37.10 15.04 6.69
CA ARG A 170 -37.17 13.66 7.19
C ARG A 170 -37.18 12.60 6.08
N SER A 171 -37.64 12.93 4.88
CA SER A 171 -37.66 12.01 3.73
C SER A 171 -36.33 11.99 2.97
N ILE A 172 -35.64 13.14 2.87
CA ILE A 172 -34.43 13.31 2.06
C ILE A 172 -33.15 13.18 2.89
N GLY A 173 -33.17 13.51 4.19
CA GLY A 173 -31.99 13.60 5.04
C GLY A 173 -31.08 12.37 4.96
N TYR A 174 -31.61 11.18 5.23
CA TYR A 174 -30.83 9.93 5.20
C TYR A 174 -30.15 9.67 3.85
N LYS A 175 -30.85 9.93 2.74
CA LYS A 175 -30.32 9.69 1.39
C LYS A 175 -29.19 10.67 1.07
N THR A 176 -29.37 11.95 1.40
CA THR A 176 -28.37 12.98 1.18
C THR A 176 -27.12 12.74 2.01
N ASP A 177 -27.26 12.39 3.29
CA ASP A 177 -26.13 12.12 4.19
C ASP A 177 -25.32 10.91 3.71
N ASN A 178 -26.00 9.83 3.32
CA ASN A 178 -25.34 8.64 2.79
C ASN A 178 -24.61 8.91 1.46
N TRP A 179 -25.21 9.69 0.57
CA TRP A 179 -24.59 10.11 -0.68
C TRP A 179 -23.36 10.99 -0.43
N LEU A 180 -23.47 11.98 0.45
CA LEU A 180 -22.38 12.90 0.79
C LEU A 180 -21.20 12.15 1.43
N TYR A 181 -21.48 11.18 2.30
CA TYR A 181 -20.44 10.35 2.91
C TYR A 181 -19.75 9.46 1.88
N SER A 182 -20.51 8.82 0.98
CA SER A 182 -19.93 7.99 -0.09
C SER A 182 -18.99 8.81 -0.97
N GLU A 183 -19.40 10.01 -1.36
CA GLU A 183 -18.58 10.90 -2.19
C GLU A 183 -17.32 11.39 -1.45
N TYR A 184 -17.48 11.73 -0.16
CA TYR A 184 -16.34 12.07 0.69
C TYR A 184 -15.33 10.92 0.78
N GLN A 185 -15.81 9.68 0.95
CA GLN A 185 -14.95 8.51 1.03
C GLN A 185 -14.22 8.24 -0.28
N ASN A 186 -14.89 8.39 -1.43
CA ASN A 186 -14.26 8.29 -2.75
C ASN A 186 -13.14 9.32 -2.91
N ARG A 187 -13.40 10.57 -2.50
CA ARG A 187 -12.40 11.65 -2.55
C ARG A 187 -11.22 11.40 -1.61
N MET A 188 -11.48 10.90 -0.40
CA MET A 188 -10.43 10.52 0.54
C MET A 188 -9.58 9.35 0.02
N ALA A 189 -10.21 8.34 -0.60
CA ALA A 189 -9.52 7.21 -1.21
C ALA A 189 -8.63 7.68 -2.37
N TYR A 190 -9.12 8.61 -3.20
CA TYR A 190 -8.35 9.22 -4.28
C TYR A 190 -7.07 9.90 -3.77
N PHE A 191 -7.18 10.77 -2.75
CA PHE A 191 -6.00 11.43 -2.19
C PHE A 191 -5.03 10.45 -1.51
N LYS A 192 -5.53 9.44 -0.81
CA LYS A 192 -4.69 8.38 -0.24
C LYS A 192 -3.94 7.60 -1.31
N GLY A 193 -4.60 7.31 -2.44
CA GLY A 193 -3.97 6.67 -3.59
C GLY A 193 -2.83 7.52 -4.16
N LEU A 194 -3.05 8.82 -4.34
CA LEU A 194 -2.03 9.75 -4.84
C LEU A 194 -0.82 9.85 -3.90
N ILE A 195 -1.05 9.95 -2.59
CA ILE A 195 0.02 9.96 -1.58
C ILE A 195 0.78 8.63 -1.60
N GLN A 196 0.08 7.50 -1.74
CA GLN A 196 0.72 6.19 -1.78
C GLN A 196 1.58 6.02 -3.04
N GLU A 197 1.18 6.59 -4.17
CA GLU A 197 1.95 6.60 -5.41
C GLU A 197 3.21 7.46 -5.27
N ASP A 198 3.07 8.69 -4.76
CA ASP A 198 4.19 9.61 -4.55
C ASP A 198 5.22 9.05 -3.54
N LEU A 199 4.74 8.40 -2.48
CA LEU A 199 5.61 7.79 -1.46
C LEU A 199 6.18 6.42 -1.86
N LYS A 200 5.76 5.85 -3.00
CA LYS A 200 6.13 4.48 -3.40
C LYS A 200 7.63 4.35 -3.62
N GLU A 201 8.23 5.30 -4.34
CA GLU A 201 9.67 5.32 -4.60
C GLU A 201 10.47 5.42 -3.30
N ALA A 202 10.07 6.28 -2.37
CA ALA A 202 10.73 6.42 -1.06
C ALA A 202 10.64 5.14 -0.21
N VAL A 203 9.50 4.42 -0.27
CA VAL A 203 9.32 3.13 0.42
C VAL A 203 10.18 2.05 -0.22
N GLU A 204 10.23 1.97 -1.55
CA GLU A 204 11.06 1.03 -2.29
C GLU A 204 12.55 1.28 -2.02
N PHE A 205 12.98 2.54 -2.04
CA PHE A 205 14.33 2.95 -1.66
C PHE A 205 14.67 2.55 -0.22
N ARG A 206 13.78 2.77 0.74
CA ARG A 206 14.02 2.34 2.13
C ARG A 206 14.15 0.82 2.25
N LYS A 207 13.36 0.06 1.48
CA LYS A 207 13.44 -1.40 1.45
C LYS A 207 14.77 -1.87 0.83
N SER A 208 15.19 -1.29 -0.30
CA SER A 208 16.46 -1.64 -0.93
C SER A 208 17.64 -1.30 -0.01
N SER A 209 17.65 -0.10 0.59
CA SER A 209 18.70 0.29 1.55
C SER A 209 18.73 -0.61 2.79
N ALA A 210 17.58 -1.09 3.27
CA ALA A 210 17.54 -2.03 4.39
C ALA A 210 18.15 -3.40 4.01
N VAL A 211 17.87 -3.89 2.80
CA VAL A 211 18.45 -5.12 2.26
C VAL A 211 19.95 -4.97 2.03
N GLU A 212 20.40 -3.82 1.49
CA GLU A 212 21.82 -3.51 1.33
C GLU A 212 22.54 -3.40 2.67
N ALA A 213 21.95 -2.77 3.69
CA ALA A 213 22.54 -2.71 5.01
C ALA A 213 22.67 -4.11 5.64
N GLN A 214 21.68 -4.98 5.45
CA GLN A 214 21.73 -6.36 5.90
C GLN A 214 22.83 -7.15 5.16
N SER A 215 22.90 -7.04 3.84
CA SER A 215 23.93 -7.74 3.05
C SER A 215 25.34 -7.24 3.36
N LEU A 216 25.52 -5.94 3.62
CA LEU A 216 26.80 -5.39 4.10
C LEU A 216 27.18 -5.95 5.48
N ASN A 217 26.22 -6.13 6.39
CA ASN A 217 26.48 -6.75 7.67
C ASN A 217 26.87 -8.23 7.52
N GLU A 218 26.23 -8.96 6.61
CA GLU A 218 26.57 -10.35 6.29
C GLU A 218 27.96 -10.47 5.65
N ILE A 219 28.31 -9.59 4.70
CA ILE A 219 29.65 -9.53 4.10
C ILE A 219 30.69 -9.22 5.19
N LYS A 220 30.41 -8.26 6.08
CA LYS A 220 31.31 -7.92 7.18
C LYS A 220 31.51 -9.08 8.15
N ALA A 221 30.47 -9.88 8.39
CA ALA A 221 30.55 -11.10 9.19
C ALA A 221 31.34 -12.21 8.47
N ALA A 222 31.13 -12.37 7.15
CA ALA A 222 31.81 -13.38 6.33
C ALA A 222 33.28 -13.07 6.06
N PHE A 223 33.65 -11.78 5.93
CA PHE A 223 35.02 -11.31 5.70
C PHE A 223 35.54 -10.54 6.92
N PRO A 224 35.87 -11.24 8.02
CA PRO A 224 36.41 -10.58 9.20
C PRO A 224 37.77 -9.94 8.90
N VAL A 225 38.12 -8.87 9.61
CA VAL A 225 39.42 -8.18 9.48
C VAL A 225 40.62 -9.12 9.66
N ALA A 226 40.44 -10.22 10.41
CA ALA A 226 41.45 -11.25 10.61
C ALA A 226 42.00 -11.84 9.30
N ILE A 227 41.16 -12.20 8.33
CA ILE A 227 41.63 -12.78 7.06
C ILE A 227 42.37 -11.75 6.19
N GLN A 228 41.99 -10.47 6.27
CA GLN A 228 42.70 -9.38 5.58
C GLN A 228 44.09 -9.14 6.19
N LEU A 229 44.18 -9.24 7.52
CA LEU A 229 45.46 -9.16 8.23
C LEU A 229 46.37 -10.34 7.87
N GLU A 230 45.83 -11.56 7.81
CA GLU A 230 46.59 -12.73 7.35
C GLU A 230 47.06 -12.60 5.89
N ALA A 231 46.21 -12.10 4.99
CA ALA A 231 46.58 -11.87 3.60
C ALA A 231 47.73 -10.84 3.49
N THR A 232 47.66 -9.77 4.26
CA THR A 232 48.72 -8.74 4.33
C THR A 232 50.01 -9.33 4.89
N TYR A 233 49.93 -10.14 5.94
CA TYR A 233 51.08 -10.82 6.51
C TYR A 233 51.77 -11.74 5.48
N ARG A 234 51.00 -12.59 4.78
CA ARG A 234 51.53 -13.47 3.72
C ARG A 234 52.17 -12.67 2.59
N LYS A 235 51.57 -11.56 2.18
CA LYS A 235 52.12 -10.66 1.15
C LYS A 235 53.47 -10.08 1.58
N ASN A 236 53.59 -9.62 2.83
CA ASN A 236 54.83 -9.06 3.36
C ASN A 236 55.95 -10.11 3.40
N VAL A 237 55.64 -11.34 3.84
CA VAL A 237 56.60 -12.46 3.85
C VAL A 237 57.05 -12.82 2.44
N GLN A 238 56.13 -12.86 1.47
CA GLN A 238 56.46 -13.09 0.07
C GLN A 238 57.36 -11.99 -0.50
N GLN A 239 57.08 -10.72 -0.18
CA GLN A 239 57.90 -9.59 -0.62
C GLN A 239 59.32 -9.67 -0.06
N VAL A 240 59.48 -9.97 1.24
CA VAL A 240 60.81 -10.14 1.86
C VAL A 240 61.57 -11.30 1.21
N SER A 241 60.89 -12.43 0.97
CA SER A 241 61.49 -13.59 0.30
C SER A 241 61.96 -13.25 -1.13
N GLN A 242 61.15 -12.51 -1.89
CA GLN A 242 61.52 -12.06 -3.23
C GLN A 242 62.72 -11.10 -3.23
N GLU A 243 62.80 -10.17 -2.28
CA GLU A 243 63.94 -9.24 -2.18
C GLU A 243 65.24 -9.95 -1.78
N ILE A 244 65.17 -10.92 -0.87
CA ILE A 244 66.34 -11.74 -0.51
C ILE A 244 66.80 -12.55 -1.72
N LYS A 245 65.86 -13.21 -2.40
CA LYS A 245 66.16 -13.96 -3.62
C LYS A 245 66.80 -13.07 -4.69
N ARG A 246 66.25 -11.89 -4.95
CA ARG A 246 66.82 -10.93 -5.91
C ARG A 246 68.27 -10.58 -5.60
N ARG A 247 68.62 -10.40 -4.32
CA ARG A 247 70.00 -10.10 -3.91
C ARG A 247 70.93 -11.28 -4.10
N VAL A 248 70.48 -12.49 -3.77
CA VAL A 248 71.27 -13.72 -3.96
C VAL A 248 71.48 -14.00 -5.44
N ASP A 249 70.41 -13.93 -6.24
CA ASP A 249 70.46 -14.12 -7.70
C ASP A 249 71.43 -13.10 -8.32
N PHE A 250 71.39 -11.83 -7.89
CA PHE A 250 72.36 -10.83 -8.32
C PHE A 250 73.81 -11.20 -7.98
N LEU A 251 74.09 -11.66 -6.76
CA LEU A 251 75.45 -12.07 -6.37
C LEU A 251 75.94 -13.24 -7.24
N VAL A 252 75.11 -14.26 -7.41
CA VAL A 252 75.42 -15.42 -8.26
C VAL A 252 75.68 -15.00 -9.71
N GLU A 253 74.84 -14.11 -10.27
CA GLU A 253 75.04 -13.60 -11.62
C GLU A 253 76.33 -12.78 -11.75
N THR A 254 76.69 -11.99 -10.74
CA THR A 254 77.95 -11.22 -10.76
C THR A 254 79.18 -12.11 -10.67
N GLU A 255 79.14 -13.18 -9.89
CA GLU A 255 80.23 -14.18 -9.82
C GLU A 255 80.35 -14.91 -11.15
N ALA A 256 79.23 -15.40 -11.69
CA ALA A 256 79.22 -16.06 -13.00
C ALA A 256 79.71 -15.13 -14.13
N ALA A 257 79.40 -13.83 -14.06
CA ALA A 257 79.89 -12.83 -15.02
C ALA A 257 81.39 -12.59 -14.88
N LYS A 258 81.93 -12.52 -13.65
CA LYS A 258 83.38 -12.41 -13.41
C LYS A 258 84.13 -13.63 -13.94
N GLU A 259 83.65 -14.84 -13.64
CA GLU A 259 84.28 -16.06 -14.16
C GLU A 259 84.29 -16.11 -15.69
N ARG A 260 83.19 -15.69 -16.33
CA ARG A 260 83.12 -15.59 -17.80
C ARG A 260 84.14 -14.57 -18.32
N PHE A 261 84.20 -13.39 -17.71
CA PHE A 261 85.14 -12.36 -18.10
C PHE A 261 86.60 -12.78 -17.90
N GLU A 262 86.94 -13.45 -16.79
CA GLU A 262 88.27 -13.98 -16.53
C GLU A 262 88.68 -15.04 -17.56
N LYS A 263 87.75 -15.94 -17.92
CA LYS A 263 87.97 -16.94 -18.98
C LYS A 263 88.19 -16.27 -20.34
N ASP A 264 87.33 -15.32 -20.70
CA ASP A 264 87.43 -14.60 -21.99
C ASP A 264 88.70 -13.75 -22.07
N PHE A 265 89.08 -13.08 -20.98
CA PHE A 265 90.31 -12.30 -20.89
C PHE A 265 91.55 -13.19 -20.99
N LEU A 266 91.58 -14.33 -20.28
CA LEU A 266 92.68 -15.29 -20.33
C LEU A 266 92.83 -15.86 -21.75
N LEU A 267 91.72 -16.27 -22.37
CA LEU A 267 91.72 -16.75 -23.75
C LEU A 267 92.27 -15.69 -24.70
N LYS A 268 91.79 -14.46 -24.59
CA LYS A 268 92.26 -13.35 -25.41
C LYS A 268 93.76 -13.06 -25.20
N TYR A 269 94.22 -13.03 -23.95
CA TYR A 269 95.63 -12.80 -23.63
C TYR A 269 96.53 -13.90 -24.20
N ILE A 270 96.12 -15.16 -24.07
CA ILE A 270 96.84 -16.30 -24.64
C ILE A 270 96.84 -16.20 -26.18
N THR A 271 95.70 -15.93 -26.82
CA THR A 271 95.65 -15.82 -28.28
C THR A 271 96.48 -14.66 -28.80
N ASP A 272 96.38 -13.47 -28.18
CA ASP A 272 97.14 -12.29 -28.59
C ASP A 272 98.65 -12.49 -28.34
N GLY A 273 99.01 -13.12 -27.22
CA GLY A 273 100.38 -13.49 -26.90
C GLY A 273 100.97 -14.50 -27.90
N VAL A 274 100.23 -15.55 -28.23
CA VAL A 274 100.62 -16.54 -29.24
C VAL A 274 100.76 -15.89 -30.62
N VAL A 275 99.79 -15.06 -31.04
CA VAL A 275 99.86 -14.33 -32.31
C VAL A 275 101.08 -13.42 -32.36
N SER A 276 101.35 -12.67 -31.29
CA SER A 276 102.51 -11.77 -31.22
C SER A 276 103.86 -12.53 -31.22
N GLN A 277 103.95 -13.67 -30.55
CA GLN A 277 105.16 -14.52 -30.57
C GLN A 277 105.39 -15.13 -31.96
N ILE A 278 104.33 -15.58 -32.63
CA ILE A 278 104.38 -16.00 -34.03
C ILE A 278 104.86 -14.82 -34.88
N GLU A 279 104.29 -13.63 -34.71
CA GLU A 279 104.64 -12.41 -35.47
C GLU A 279 106.08 -11.95 -35.33
N SER A 280 106.62 -12.00 -34.12
CA SER A 280 107.98 -11.57 -33.79
C SER A 280 109.06 -12.63 -34.06
N ASN A 281 108.69 -13.83 -34.50
CA ASN A 281 109.59 -14.99 -34.66
C ASN A 281 110.49 -15.24 -33.43
N GLN A 282 109.99 -14.93 -32.22
CA GLN A 282 110.74 -15.17 -31.00
C GLN A 282 110.94 -16.67 -30.80
N GLY A 283 112.21 -17.11 -30.75
CA GLY A 283 112.56 -18.52 -30.58
C GLY A 283 112.52 -19.37 -31.86
N GLY A 284 112.39 -18.78 -33.05
CA GLY A 284 112.44 -19.51 -34.34
C GLY A 284 111.18 -20.35 -34.62
N ILE A 285 110.05 -20.04 -33.98
CA ILE A 285 108.79 -20.81 -34.08
C ILE A 285 108.28 -20.86 -35.52
N ARG A 286 108.37 -19.75 -36.28
CA ARG A 286 107.97 -19.73 -37.69
C ARG A 286 108.87 -20.60 -38.55
N ASP A 287 110.17 -20.57 -38.28
CA ASP A 287 111.16 -21.35 -39.02
C ASP A 287 110.98 -22.85 -38.74
N ALA A 288 110.78 -23.23 -37.47
CA ALA A 288 110.45 -24.61 -37.06
C ALA A 288 109.12 -25.08 -37.67
N TYR A 289 108.09 -24.22 -37.71
CA TYR A 289 106.81 -24.53 -38.37
C TYR A 289 106.98 -24.74 -39.88
N LEU A 290 107.77 -23.90 -40.56
CA LEU A 290 108.08 -24.07 -41.98
C LEU A 290 108.85 -25.38 -42.22
N GLU A 291 109.81 -25.72 -41.35
CA GLU A 291 110.52 -27.01 -41.41
C GLU A 291 109.57 -28.20 -41.22
N ASP A 292 108.62 -28.13 -40.28
CA ASP A 292 107.62 -29.17 -40.06
C ASP A 292 106.65 -29.29 -41.24
N CYS A 293 106.21 -28.18 -41.85
CA CYS A 293 105.46 -28.20 -43.11
C CYS A 293 106.26 -28.85 -44.25
N ILE A 294 107.57 -28.58 -44.34
CA ILE A 294 108.45 -29.23 -45.32
C ILE A 294 108.56 -30.74 -45.03
N LYS A 295 108.66 -31.15 -43.76
CA LYS A 295 108.67 -32.57 -43.36
C LYS A 295 107.33 -33.25 -43.66
N GLU A 296 106.20 -32.61 -43.37
CA GLU A 296 104.87 -33.13 -43.71
C GLU A 296 104.69 -33.26 -45.23
N LEU A 297 105.07 -32.24 -46.00
CA LEU A 297 105.04 -32.29 -47.47
C LEU A 297 105.97 -33.38 -48.01
N LYS A 298 107.16 -33.57 -47.46
CA LYS A 298 108.05 -34.70 -47.80
C LYS A 298 107.39 -36.05 -47.46
N SER A 299 106.70 -36.15 -46.33
CA SER A 299 106.00 -37.37 -45.91
C SER A 299 104.77 -37.67 -46.77
N LEU A 300 104.04 -36.63 -47.22
CA LEU A 300 102.90 -36.73 -48.13
C LEU A 300 103.38 -37.05 -49.55
N ALA A 301 104.47 -36.42 -50.01
CA ALA A 301 105.08 -36.69 -51.31
C ALA A 301 105.75 -38.07 -51.38
N ALA A 302 106.16 -38.65 -50.25
CA ALA A 302 106.62 -40.05 -50.17
C ALA A 302 105.47 -41.06 -50.08
N LYS A 303 104.24 -40.60 -49.80
CA LYS A 303 103.00 -41.41 -49.78
C LYS A 303 102.16 -41.25 -51.06
N ALA A 304 102.47 -40.27 -51.91
CA ALA A 304 101.92 -40.08 -53.25
C ALA A 304 102.83 -40.73 -54.30
#